data_AF-A0A3D3K2G6-F1
#
_entry.id   AF-A0A3D3K2G6-F1
#
_cell.length_a   1.000
_cell.length_b   1.000
_cell.length_c   1.000
_cell.angle_alpha   90.00
_cell.angle_beta   90.00
_cell.angle_gamma   90.00
#
_symmetry.space_group_name_H-M   'P 1'
#
loop_
_entity.id
_entity.type
_entity.pdbx_description
1 polymer ?
#
loop_
_entity_poly.entity_id
_entity_poly.type
_entity_poly.pdbx_seq_one_letter_code
_entity_poly.pdbx_strand_id
1 'polypeptide(L)'
;MHKLNKEKEIIGFYLSAHPLDEYKYQYQFIQGALSKKEILEGKKEEVVELEKVILPIDVSEVADSDEDLVDIPSENLDEEDSLIEEPTKKAEPKGTFNFLNLDEVDAFKDTVFGNQPDLFNNDKLSWKEKQAIKNNAPEYMVAGMVTEYSVRDGKNSGEKVAFITLEDYSGSYGFRLGDRDYMRLRDKVDVQRFVIFKIKFSQANDGRVFVNVADIIDLKDAFEKFAKKMTVVVDINDLRKEDIEFFKKNFIENKGEQKLNFYVKNPSDNSTIELMSMKAHVEINGDILNVINEMQKYEVFLN
;
A
#
# COMPACT_ATOMS: atom_id res chain seq x y z
N MET A 1 7.67 -18.49 -10.90
CA MET A 1 7.83 -19.17 -9.60
C MET A 1 9.17 -19.90 -9.43
N HIS A 2 9.44 -21.03 -10.10
CA HIS A 2 10.65 -21.83 -9.82
C HIS A 2 11.99 -21.08 -9.91
N LYS A 3 12.15 -20.14 -10.85
CA LYS A 3 13.37 -19.32 -10.97
C LYS A 3 13.53 -18.33 -9.81
N LEU A 4 12.45 -17.63 -9.45
CA LEU A 4 12.44 -16.68 -8.33
C LEU A 4 12.65 -17.36 -6.98
N ASN A 5 12.06 -18.54 -6.78
CA ASN A 5 12.27 -19.31 -5.56
C ASN A 5 13.74 -19.73 -5.42
N LYS A 6 14.39 -20.13 -6.53
CA LYS A 6 15.84 -20.42 -6.52
C LYS A 6 16.68 -19.17 -6.26
N GLU A 7 16.32 -18.02 -6.82
CA GLU A 7 16.99 -16.75 -6.54
C GLU A 7 16.92 -16.44 -5.04
N LYS A 8 15.73 -16.54 -4.43
CA LYS A 8 15.55 -16.34 -2.99
C LYS A 8 16.29 -17.36 -2.13
N GLU A 9 16.28 -18.65 -2.48
CA GLU A 9 16.99 -19.69 -1.73
C GLU A 9 18.52 -19.50 -1.76
N ILE A 10 19.07 -19.02 -2.88
CA ILE A 10 20.53 -18.88 -3.06
C ILE A 10 21.03 -17.53 -2.55
N ILE A 11 20.30 -16.46 -2.82
CA ILE A 11 20.74 -15.07 -2.63
C ILE A 11 20.07 -14.42 -1.40
N GLY A 12 18.91 -14.95 -0.97
CA GLY A 12 18.13 -14.41 0.16
C GLY A 12 17.13 -13.32 -0.24
N PHE A 13 17.17 -12.82 -1.48
CA PHE A 13 16.26 -11.79 -2.01
C PHE A 13 15.99 -12.00 -3.51
N TYR A 14 14.90 -11.41 -4.02
CA TYR A 14 14.57 -11.48 -5.45
C TYR A 14 15.35 -10.42 -6.25
N LEU A 15 16.15 -10.86 -7.22
CA LEU A 15 16.99 -9.96 -8.02
C LEU A 15 16.26 -9.46 -9.28
N SER A 16 15.41 -10.32 -9.86
CA SER A 16 14.82 -10.07 -11.18
C SER A 16 13.38 -9.56 -11.15
N ALA A 17 12.55 -10.02 -10.21
CA ALA A 17 11.16 -9.60 -10.04
C ALA A 17 10.63 -10.10 -8.69
N HIS A 18 9.71 -9.37 -8.05
CA HIS A 18 9.06 -9.83 -6.83
C HIS A 18 7.84 -10.70 -7.20
N PRO A 19 7.55 -11.83 -6.51
CA PRO A 19 6.37 -12.65 -6.82
C PRO A 19 5.04 -11.88 -6.77
N LEU A 20 4.99 -10.80 -5.96
CA LEU A 20 3.85 -9.90 -5.83
C LEU A 20 3.60 -9.04 -7.08
N ASP A 21 4.53 -9.01 -8.04
CA ASP A 21 4.40 -8.23 -9.29
C ASP A 21 3.19 -8.68 -10.11
N GLU A 22 2.78 -9.95 -10.01
CA GLU A 22 1.56 -10.47 -10.64
C GLU A 22 0.29 -9.73 -10.17
N TYR A 23 0.30 -9.26 -8.92
CA TYR A 23 -0.81 -8.55 -8.28
C TYR A 23 -0.46 -7.08 -7.99
N LYS A 24 0.48 -6.51 -8.76
CA LYS A 24 0.98 -5.15 -8.54
C LYS A 24 -0.14 -4.10 -8.47
N TYR A 25 -1.11 -4.14 -9.38
CA TYR A 25 -2.19 -3.15 -9.38
C TYR A 25 -3.16 -3.33 -8.21
N GLN A 26 -3.43 -4.58 -7.81
CA GLN A 26 -4.25 -4.89 -6.65
C GLN A 26 -3.56 -4.38 -5.38
N TYR A 27 -2.25 -4.61 -5.26
CA TYR A 27 -1.43 -4.10 -4.16
C TYR A 27 -1.45 -2.56 -4.13
N GLN A 28 -1.16 -1.91 -5.25
CA GLN A 28 -1.20 -0.45 -5.40
C GLN A 28 -2.57 0.14 -5.05
N PHE A 29 -3.65 -0.52 -5.46
CA PHE A 29 -5.00 -0.10 -5.12
C PHE A 29 -5.27 -0.11 -3.62
N ILE A 30 -4.88 -1.19 -2.93
CA ILE A 30 -5.05 -1.31 -1.48
C ILE A 30 -4.14 -0.35 -0.73
N GLN A 31 -2.94 -0.07 -1.25
CA GLN A 31 -2.03 0.94 -0.69
C GLN A 31 -2.60 2.36 -0.81
N GLY A 32 -3.45 2.62 -1.81
CA GLY A 32 -4.06 3.93 -2.06
C GLY A 32 -3.59 4.62 -3.33
N ALA A 33 -2.55 4.09 -4.01
CA ALA A 33 -1.89 4.63 -5.21
C ALA A 33 -2.85 5.00 -6.35
N LEU A 34 -3.95 4.24 -6.48
CA LEU A 34 -4.97 4.44 -7.50
C LEU A 34 -6.14 5.30 -7.01
N SER A 35 -5.98 6.06 -5.92
CA SER A 35 -7.04 6.92 -5.40
C SER A 35 -7.15 8.23 -6.19
N LYS A 36 -8.35 8.81 -6.21
CA LYS A 36 -8.60 10.11 -6.86
C LYS A 36 -7.63 11.20 -6.38
N LYS A 37 -7.27 11.18 -5.09
CA LYS A 37 -6.39 12.18 -4.48
C LYS A 37 -4.99 12.12 -5.10
N GLU A 38 -4.38 10.94 -5.10
CA GLU A 38 -2.99 10.79 -5.55
C GLU A 38 -2.85 11.00 -7.06
N ILE A 39 -3.80 10.51 -7.86
CA ILE A 39 -3.74 10.67 -9.32
C ILE A 39 -4.02 12.11 -9.77
N LEU A 40 -4.90 12.85 -9.08
CA LEU A 40 -5.24 14.23 -9.47
C LEU A 40 -4.36 15.29 -8.79
N GLU A 41 -3.95 15.07 -7.54
CA GLU A 41 -3.17 16.04 -6.74
C GLU A 41 -1.67 15.77 -6.79
N GLY A 42 -1.20 14.53 -7.01
CA GLY A 42 0.23 14.25 -7.17
C GLY A 42 0.88 15.03 -8.31
N LYS A 43 0.10 15.31 -9.37
CA LYS A 43 0.53 16.21 -10.45
C LYS A 43 0.60 17.69 -10.07
N LYS A 44 -0.15 18.16 -9.06
CA LYS A 44 0.00 19.54 -8.59
C LYS A 44 1.34 19.74 -7.89
N GLU A 45 1.84 18.73 -7.18
CA GLU A 45 3.14 18.81 -6.50
C GLU A 45 4.30 18.72 -7.50
N GLU A 46 4.27 17.80 -8.48
CA GLU A 46 5.30 17.72 -9.53
C GLU A 46 5.39 18.99 -10.40
N VAL A 47 4.25 19.57 -10.79
CA VAL A 47 4.22 20.81 -11.60
C VAL A 47 4.73 22.01 -10.78
N VAL A 48 4.39 22.08 -9.49
CA VAL A 48 4.88 23.13 -8.59
C VAL A 48 6.38 23.00 -8.30
N GLU A 49 6.94 21.78 -8.23
CA GLU A 49 8.38 21.57 -8.10
C GLU A 49 9.14 21.97 -9.38
N LEU A 50 8.63 21.61 -10.56
CA LEU A 50 9.21 22.04 -11.83
C LEU A 50 9.17 23.57 -12.00
N GLU A 51 8.09 24.24 -11.57
CA GLU A 51 8.00 25.71 -11.60
C GLU A 51 8.94 26.38 -10.58
N LYS A 52 9.18 25.77 -9.41
CA LYS A 52 10.15 26.29 -8.41
C LYS A 52 11.60 26.19 -8.87
N VAL A 53 11.93 25.21 -9.71
CA VAL A 53 13.29 25.04 -10.28
C VAL A 53 13.57 26.08 -11.38
N ILE A 54 12.55 26.62 -12.03
CA ILE A 54 12.67 27.67 -13.06
C ILE A 54 12.50 29.06 -12.42
N LEU A 55 13.38 29.42 -11.49
CA LEU A 55 13.64 30.83 -11.19
C LEU A 55 14.73 31.35 -12.14
N PRO A 56 14.63 32.58 -12.67
CA PRO A 56 15.68 33.12 -13.53
C PRO A 56 16.95 33.29 -12.69
N ILE A 57 18.00 32.56 -13.04
CA ILE A 57 19.35 32.85 -12.57
C ILE A 57 19.72 34.21 -13.17
N ASP A 58 19.75 35.25 -12.33
CA ASP A 58 20.34 36.53 -12.67
C ASP A 58 21.83 36.30 -12.95
N VAL A 59 22.20 36.37 -14.23
CA VAL A 59 23.57 36.27 -14.70
C VAL A 59 24.25 37.61 -14.46
N SER A 60 24.58 37.90 -13.21
CA SER A 60 25.46 39.02 -12.86
C SER A 60 26.23 38.71 -11.58
N GLU A 61 27.34 38.00 -11.76
CA GLU A 61 28.65 38.24 -11.12
C GLU A 61 29.55 37.03 -11.36
N VAL A 62 30.09 36.97 -12.58
CA VAL A 62 31.35 36.27 -12.85
C VAL A 62 32.46 37.33 -12.71
N ALA A 63 33.21 37.25 -11.62
CA ALA A 63 34.50 37.91 -11.47
C ALA A 63 35.44 36.97 -10.71
N ASP A 64 36.39 36.46 -11.47
CA ASP A 64 37.62 35.72 -11.18
C ASP A 64 38.17 35.71 -9.74
N SER A 65 38.57 34.52 -9.29
CA SER A 65 39.95 34.25 -8.85
C SER A 65 40.21 32.74 -8.78
N ASP A 66 41.21 32.32 -9.55
CA ASP A 66 41.81 30.99 -9.58
C ASP A 66 42.68 30.70 -8.34
N GLU A 67 42.99 29.41 -8.18
CA GLU A 67 44.08 28.79 -7.38
C GLU A 67 43.87 28.67 -5.86
N ASP A 68 43.53 27.45 -5.40
CA ASP A 68 44.48 26.66 -4.59
C ASP A 68 44.01 25.19 -4.40
N LEU A 69 44.87 24.26 -4.84
CA LEU A 69 44.87 22.85 -4.46
C LEU A 69 45.56 22.75 -3.09
N VAL A 70 44.86 22.30 -2.04
CA VAL A 70 45.52 21.81 -0.82
C VAL A 70 44.84 20.55 -0.28
N ASP A 71 45.70 19.59 0.02
CA ASP A 71 45.54 18.19 0.41
C ASP A 71 44.52 17.85 1.51
N ILE A 72 44.00 16.63 1.36
CA ILE A 72 43.29 15.81 2.34
C ILE A 72 44.21 15.53 3.54
N PRO A 73 43.83 15.84 4.80
CA PRO A 73 44.40 15.16 5.95
C PRO A 73 43.60 13.90 6.24
N SER A 74 44.23 12.76 6.01
CA SER A 74 43.82 11.47 6.56
C SER A 74 44.52 11.29 7.91
N GLU A 75 43.82 11.47 9.03
CA GLU A 75 44.27 10.99 10.34
C GLU A 75 43.09 10.45 11.17
N ASN A 76 43.04 9.11 11.25
CA ASN A 76 42.79 8.25 12.41
C ASN A 76 41.63 8.60 13.36
N LEU A 77 40.56 7.80 13.38
CA LEU A 77 40.36 6.63 14.28
C LEU A 77 40.30 7.05 15.76
N ASP A 78 39.09 7.36 16.20
CA ASP A 78 38.62 6.95 17.53
C ASP A 78 37.21 6.36 17.38
N GLU A 79 37.14 5.07 17.72
CA GLU A 79 35.93 4.27 17.85
C GLU A 79 35.12 4.79 19.05
N GLU A 80 34.05 5.52 18.80
CA GLU A 80 32.88 5.49 19.68
C GLU A 80 31.68 5.07 18.85
N ASP A 81 31.20 3.85 19.14
CA ASP A 81 29.90 3.31 18.74
C ASP A 81 28.79 4.28 19.15
N SER A 82 28.57 5.30 18.34
CA SER A 82 27.30 5.99 18.28
C SER A 82 26.38 5.07 17.48
N LEU A 83 25.57 4.30 18.22
CA LEU A 83 24.33 3.74 17.72
C LEU A 83 23.60 4.85 16.97
N ILE A 84 23.71 4.86 15.64
CA ILE A 84 22.82 5.64 14.79
C ILE A 84 21.46 4.99 15.00
N GLU A 85 20.68 5.52 15.94
CA GLU A 85 19.24 5.26 15.99
C GLU A 85 18.72 5.64 14.61
N GLU A 86 18.33 4.62 13.83
CA GLU A 86 17.62 4.85 12.60
C GLU A 86 16.46 5.80 12.90
N PRO A 87 16.29 6.89 12.13
CA PRO A 87 15.21 7.83 12.36
C PRO A 87 13.92 7.04 12.35
N THR A 88 13.21 7.03 13.48
CA THR A 88 11.93 6.35 13.63
C THR A 88 11.02 6.77 12.49
N LYS A 89 10.89 5.91 11.46
CA LYS A 89 9.97 6.14 10.35
C LYS A 89 8.61 6.40 10.98
N LYS A 90 8.07 7.60 10.79
CA LYS A 90 6.70 7.90 11.18
C LYS A 90 5.79 7.08 10.27
N ALA A 91 5.37 5.92 10.78
CA ALA A 91 4.40 5.07 10.12
C ALA A 91 3.05 5.80 10.12
N GLU A 92 2.59 6.23 8.94
CA GLU A 92 1.27 6.81 8.77
C GLU A 92 0.44 5.91 7.85
N PRO A 93 -0.80 5.55 8.24
CA PRO A 93 -1.65 4.71 7.42
C PRO A 93 -2.03 5.44 6.13
N LYS A 94 -1.84 4.76 4.99
CA LYS A 94 -2.04 5.33 3.65
C LYS A 94 -3.42 5.00 3.08
N GLY A 95 -3.94 5.94 2.30
CA GLY A 95 -5.16 5.77 1.50
C GLY A 95 -6.45 5.55 2.31
N THR A 96 -7.50 5.13 1.61
CA THR A 96 -8.84 4.90 2.20
C THR A 96 -8.90 3.63 3.05
N PHE A 97 -7.93 2.73 2.92
CA PHE A 97 -7.91 1.42 3.57
C PHE A 97 -7.07 1.38 4.85
N ASN A 98 -6.55 2.52 5.30
CA ASN A 98 -5.57 2.61 6.39
C ASN A 98 -4.43 1.61 6.20
N PHE A 99 -3.83 1.61 5.01
CA PHE A 99 -2.81 0.65 4.65
C PHE A 99 -1.51 0.92 5.40
N LEU A 100 -0.87 -0.14 5.90
CA LEU A 100 0.45 -0.06 6.53
C LEU A 100 1.43 -0.94 5.75
N ASN A 101 2.63 -0.42 5.50
CA ASN A 101 3.72 -1.24 4.97
C ASN A 101 4.16 -2.23 6.06
N LEU A 102 4.66 -3.41 5.70
CA LEU A 102 4.99 -4.44 6.69
C LEU A 102 6.14 -4.04 7.63
N ASP A 103 7.10 -3.25 7.17
CA ASP A 103 8.20 -2.72 7.98
C ASP A 103 7.74 -1.66 9.00
N GLU A 104 6.61 -1.01 8.75
CA GLU A 104 6.03 0.07 9.55
C GLU A 104 5.09 -0.42 10.66
N VAL A 105 4.66 -1.70 10.64
CA VAL A 105 3.64 -2.23 11.56
C VAL A 105 4.06 -2.11 13.02
N ASP A 106 5.32 -2.42 13.34
CA ASP A 106 5.84 -2.33 14.71
C ASP A 106 6.03 -0.87 15.17
N ALA A 107 6.52 0.01 14.31
CA ALA A 107 6.67 1.43 14.64
C ALA A 107 5.29 2.10 14.87
N PHE A 108 4.29 1.71 14.09
CA PHE A 108 2.92 2.19 14.25
C PHE A 108 2.29 1.69 15.54
N LYS A 109 2.53 0.41 15.89
CA LYS A 109 2.07 -0.20 17.14
C LYS A 109 2.48 0.62 18.36
N ASP A 110 3.70 1.13 18.38
CA ASP A 110 4.22 1.91 19.51
C ASP A 110 3.66 3.35 19.52
N THR A 111 3.43 3.94 18.35
CA THR A 111 2.91 5.32 18.20
C THR A 111 1.43 5.44 18.60
N VAL A 112 0.59 4.49 18.18
CA VAL A 112 -0.87 4.55 18.43
C VAL A 112 -1.21 4.49 19.92
N PHE A 113 -0.47 3.70 20.70
CA PHE A 113 -0.75 3.49 22.12
C PHE A 113 0.17 4.28 23.04
N GLY A 114 1.34 4.73 22.57
CA GLY A 114 2.20 5.67 23.31
C GLY A 114 1.51 7.00 23.63
N ASN A 115 0.56 7.43 22.77
CA ASN A 115 -0.20 8.67 22.95
C ASN A 115 -1.58 8.49 23.63
N GLN A 116 -2.04 7.25 23.87
CA GLN A 116 -3.36 6.98 24.48
C GLN A 116 -3.32 5.81 25.48
N PRO A 117 -2.81 6.04 26.70
CA PRO A 117 -2.77 5.02 27.75
C PRO A 117 -4.15 4.67 28.35
N ASP A 118 -5.20 5.46 28.08
CA ASP A 118 -6.46 5.41 28.86
C ASP A 118 -7.71 4.89 28.13
N LEU A 119 -7.64 4.49 26.85
CA LEU A 119 -8.86 4.04 26.13
C LEU A 119 -9.34 2.63 26.50
N PHE A 120 -8.48 1.80 27.09
CA PHE A 120 -8.80 0.40 27.39
C PHE A 120 -8.73 0.05 28.89
N ASN A 121 -8.21 0.96 29.71
CA ASN A 121 -7.96 0.75 31.15
C ASN A 121 -9.05 1.32 32.07
N ASN A 122 -10.25 1.58 31.55
CA ASN A 122 -11.35 1.99 32.43
C ASN A 122 -11.99 0.74 33.06
N ASP A 123 -11.59 0.44 34.30
CA ASP A 123 -12.12 -0.65 35.14
C ASP A 123 -13.63 -0.56 35.43
N LYS A 124 -14.29 0.51 34.97
CA LYS A 124 -15.74 0.75 35.10
C LYS A 124 -16.58 0.26 33.91
N LEU A 125 -15.98 -0.21 32.82
CA LEU A 125 -16.72 -0.63 31.62
C LEU A 125 -17.23 -2.07 31.74
N SER A 126 -18.52 -2.26 31.48
CA SER A 126 -19.16 -3.57 31.39
C SER A 126 -18.51 -4.43 30.30
N TRP A 127 -18.51 -5.75 30.47
CA TRP A 127 -17.99 -6.71 29.48
C TRP A 127 -18.49 -6.44 28.06
N LYS A 128 -19.74 -5.98 27.94
CA LYS A 128 -20.41 -5.66 26.68
C LYS A 128 -19.88 -4.38 26.04
N GLU A 129 -19.48 -3.41 26.84
CA GLU A 129 -18.88 -2.14 26.40
C GLU A 129 -17.43 -2.35 25.97
N LYS A 130 -16.66 -3.16 26.72
CA LYS A 130 -15.31 -3.57 26.32
C LYS A 130 -15.32 -4.32 24.98
N GLN A 131 -16.34 -5.14 24.74
CA GLN A 131 -16.50 -5.84 23.47
C GLN A 131 -16.93 -4.91 22.32
N ALA A 132 -17.77 -3.91 22.60
CA ALA A 132 -18.15 -2.90 21.61
C ALA A 132 -16.96 -2.02 21.20
N ILE A 133 -16.13 -1.59 22.16
CA ILE A 133 -14.91 -0.80 21.89
C ILE A 133 -13.92 -1.64 21.08
N LYS A 134 -13.73 -2.92 21.41
CA LYS A 134 -12.89 -3.83 20.62
C LYS A 134 -13.41 -4.05 19.20
N ASN A 135 -14.72 -4.13 19.02
CA ASN A 135 -15.32 -4.29 17.69
C ASN A 135 -15.18 -3.01 16.85
N ASN A 136 -15.30 -1.85 17.48
CA ASN A 136 -15.22 -0.53 16.84
C ASN A 136 -13.78 0.01 16.73
N ALA A 137 -12.77 -0.77 17.13
CA ALA A 137 -11.37 -0.41 16.94
C ALA A 137 -11.06 -0.29 15.43
N PRO A 138 -10.28 0.73 15.02
CA PRO A 138 -9.94 0.94 13.62
C PRO A 138 -9.28 -0.30 13.01
N GLU A 139 -9.70 -0.63 11.80
CA GLU A 139 -9.11 -1.68 10.97
C GLU A 139 -8.04 -1.08 10.07
N TYR A 140 -6.90 -1.76 10.01
CA TYR A 140 -5.80 -1.46 9.11
C TYR A 140 -5.62 -2.62 8.14
N MET A 141 -5.09 -2.35 6.96
CA MET A 141 -4.84 -3.38 5.95
C MET A 141 -3.34 -3.47 5.70
N VAL A 142 -2.86 -4.70 5.57
CA VAL A 142 -1.50 -5.00 5.12
C VAL A 142 -1.62 -6.09 4.06
N ALA A 143 -0.72 -6.12 3.08
CA ALA A 143 -0.81 -7.08 1.98
C ALA A 143 0.57 -7.60 1.62
N GLY A 144 0.63 -8.84 1.14
CA GLY A 144 1.89 -9.45 0.72
C GLY A 144 1.73 -10.92 0.34
N MET A 145 2.85 -11.59 0.18
CA MET A 145 2.94 -13.03 -0.06
C MET A 145 3.29 -13.77 1.22
N VAL A 146 2.60 -14.87 1.50
CA VAL A 146 2.93 -15.75 2.63
C VAL A 146 4.21 -16.53 2.29
N THR A 147 5.27 -16.29 3.06
CA THR A 147 6.57 -16.94 2.88
C THR A 147 6.77 -18.12 3.81
N GLU A 148 6.24 -18.02 5.02
CA GLU A 148 6.29 -19.08 6.02
C GLU A 148 4.94 -19.28 6.68
N TYR A 149 4.58 -20.54 6.90
CA TYR A 149 3.39 -20.93 7.62
C TYR A 149 3.70 -22.14 8.50
N SER A 150 3.63 -21.96 9.82
CA SER A 150 3.87 -23.03 10.79
C SER A 150 2.77 -23.10 11.84
N VAL A 151 2.34 -24.32 12.16
CA VAL A 151 1.32 -24.59 13.17
C VAL A 151 1.96 -25.33 14.33
N ARG A 152 1.73 -24.84 15.55
CA ARG A 152 2.22 -25.42 16.80
C ARG A 152 1.06 -25.72 17.74
N ASP A 153 1.29 -26.63 18.69
CA ASP A 153 0.34 -26.87 19.76
C ASP A 153 0.30 -25.69 20.74
N GLY A 154 -0.90 -25.36 21.21
CA GLY A 154 -1.15 -24.32 22.20
C GLY A 154 -0.76 -24.76 23.62
N LYS A 155 -1.03 -23.89 24.59
CA LYS A 155 -0.75 -24.19 26.01
C LYS A 155 -1.71 -25.24 26.57
N ASN A 156 -2.96 -25.24 26.09
CA ASN A 156 -3.96 -26.21 26.51
C ASN A 156 -4.08 -27.35 25.48
N SER A 157 -4.45 -28.53 25.98
CA SER A 157 -4.67 -29.71 25.12
C SER A 157 -5.73 -29.43 24.06
N GLY A 158 -5.37 -29.63 22.80
CA GLY A 158 -6.25 -29.44 21.64
C GLY A 158 -6.17 -28.06 20.98
N GLU A 159 -5.62 -27.05 21.66
CA GLU A 159 -5.42 -25.72 21.06
C GLU A 159 -4.30 -25.77 20.03
N LYS A 160 -4.44 -24.97 18.97
CA LYS A 160 -3.42 -24.75 17.95
C LYS A 160 -3.08 -23.27 17.86
N VAL A 161 -1.83 -22.97 17.52
CA VAL A 161 -1.36 -21.61 17.27
C VAL A 161 -0.64 -21.63 15.93
N ALA A 162 -0.98 -20.69 15.05
CA ALA A 162 -0.31 -20.53 13.77
C ALA A 162 0.59 -19.30 13.76
N PHE A 163 1.77 -19.44 13.18
CA PHE A 163 2.70 -18.37 12.89
C PHE A 163 2.78 -18.24 11.36
N ILE A 164 2.53 -17.04 10.86
CA ILE A 164 2.47 -16.73 9.44
C ILE A 164 3.39 -15.56 9.18
N THR A 165 4.34 -15.71 8.27
CA THR A 165 5.22 -14.61 7.84
C THR A 165 4.72 -14.11 6.49
N LEU A 166 4.40 -12.82 6.43
CA LEU A 166 4.01 -12.11 5.22
C LEU A 166 5.18 -11.28 4.72
N GLU A 167 5.37 -11.20 3.42
CA GLU A 167 6.44 -10.43 2.77
C GLU A 167 5.87 -9.57 1.63
N ASP A 168 6.28 -8.30 1.57
CA ASP A 168 5.92 -7.32 0.56
C ASP A 168 7.17 -6.65 -0.04
N TYR A 169 6.99 -5.56 -0.79
CA TYR A 169 8.11 -4.80 -1.36
C TYR A 169 8.95 -4.04 -0.32
N SER A 170 8.41 -3.80 0.87
CA SER A 170 9.04 -3.03 1.95
C SER A 170 9.81 -3.91 2.93
N GLY A 171 9.31 -5.11 3.21
CA GLY A 171 9.89 -6.01 4.19
C GLY A 171 9.00 -7.21 4.51
N SER A 172 9.26 -7.82 5.66
CA SER A 172 8.52 -8.98 6.13
C SER A 172 8.03 -8.80 7.56
N TYR A 173 6.83 -9.29 7.87
CA TYR A 173 6.27 -9.23 9.21
C TYR A 173 5.60 -10.55 9.61
N GLY A 174 5.83 -10.96 10.86
CA GLY A 174 5.29 -12.20 11.44
C GLY A 174 3.99 -11.98 12.21
N PHE A 175 2.92 -12.66 11.80
CA PHE A 175 1.64 -12.68 12.47
C PHE A 175 1.46 -13.96 13.30
N ARG A 176 0.88 -13.81 14.49
CA ARG A 176 0.48 -14.93 15.35
C ARG A 176 -1.03 -15.05 15.41
N LEU A 177 -1.57 -16.17 14.96
CA LEU A 177 -2.98 -16.51 15.13
C LEU A 177 -3.16 -17.43 16.34
N GLY A 178 -4.00 -17.01 17.29
CA GLY A 178 -4.47 -17.90 18.35
C GLY A 178 -5.46 -18.94 17.81
N ASP A 179 -5.83 -19.91 18.64
CA ASP A 179 -6.67 -21.06 18.26
C ASP A 179 -7.95 -20.67 17.52
N ARG A 180 -8.73 -19.76 18.10
CA ARG A 180 -9.98 -19.29 17.49
C ARG A 180 -9.79 -18.65 16.11
N ASP A 181 -8.78 -17.80 15.98
CA ASP A 181 -8.54 -17.06 14.73
C ASP A 181 -7.93 -17.98 13.68
N TYR A 182 -7.05 -18.90 14.09
CA TYR A 182 -6.51 -19.95 13.25
C TYR A 182 -7.61 -20.87 12.70
N MET A 183 -8.50 -21.41 13.55
CA MET A 183 -9.58 -22.28 13.09
C MET A 183 -10.50 -21.61 12.07
N ARG A 184 -10.70 -20.29 12.18
CA ARG A 184 -11.53 -19.50 11.26
C ARG A 184 -10.82 -19.16 9.95
N LEU A 185 -9.50 -18.92 10.00
CA LEU A 185 -8.75 -18.33 8.88
C LEU A 185 -7.82 -19.32 8.18
N ARG A 186 -7.65 -20.54 8.70
CA ARG A 186 -6.71 -21.54 8.15
C ARG A 186 -6.90 -21.84 6.67
N ASP A 187 -8.14 -21.87 6.18
CA ASP A 187 -8.44 -22.25 4.79
C ASP A 187 -8.07 -21.11 3.80
N LYS A 188 -7.80 -19.91 4.33
CA LYS A 188 -7.45 -18.70 3.57
C LYS A 188 -5.95 -18.45 3.50
N VAL A 189 -5.13 -19.23 4.21
CA VAL A 189 -3.68 -19.00 4.30
C VAL A 189 -2.96 -20.27 3.91
N ASP A 190 -2.01 -20.13 3.01
CA ASP A 190 -1.01 -21.15 2.74
C ASP A 190 0.24 -20.48 2.19
N VAL A 191 1.36 -21.18 2.18
CA VAL A 191 2.62 -20.70 1.60
C VAL A 191 2.41 -20.35 0.12
N GLN A 192 3.05 -19.28 -0.35
CA GLN A 192 2.92 -18.72 -1.71
C GLN A 192 1.54 -18.18 -2.08
N ARG A 193 0.62 -18.00 -1.11
CA ARG A 193 -0.61 -17.25 -1.36
C ARG A 193 -0.38 -15.75 -1.18
N PHE A 194 -1.01 -14.97 -2.05
CA PHE A 194 -1.03 -13.51 -2.00
C PHE A 194 -2.30 -13.05 -1.29
N VAL A 195 -2.13 -12.38 -0.16
CA VAL A 195 -3.22 -12.13 0.79
C VAL A 195 -3.17 -10.71 1.33
N ILE A 196 -4.34 -10.20 1.66
CA ILE A 196 -4.57 -8.97 2.40
C ILE A 196 -5.02 -9.37 3.81
N PHE A 197 -4.29 -8.93 4.82
CA PHE A 197 -4.65 -9.10 6.22
C PHE A 197 -5.34 -7.82 6.70
N LYS A 198 -6.54 -7.97 7.24
CA LYS A 198 -7.17 -6.93 8.05
C LYS A 198 -6.69 -7.09 9.47
N ILE A 199 -5.99 -6.09 10.01
CA ILE A 199 -5.40 -6.13 11.33
C ILE A 199 -6.04 -5.11 12.26
N LYS A 200 -6.10 -5.47 13.55
CA LYS A 200 -6.53 -4.60 14.65
C LYS A 200 -5.49 -4.65 15.76
N PHE A 201 -5.14 -3.49 16.27
CA PHE A 201 -4.27 -3.40 17.44
C PHE A 201 -5.10 -3.53 18.72
N SER A 202 -4.59 -4.27 19.69
CA SER A 202 -5.19 -4.36 21.02
C SER A 202 -4.13 -4.22 22.09
N GLN A 203 -4.42 -3.47 23.15
CA GLN A 203 -3.54 -3.36 24.31
C GLN A 203 -3.92 -4.42 25.35
N ALA A 204 -2.93 -5.11 25.89
CA ALA A 204 -3.08 -5.92 27.09
C ALA A 204 -2.99 -5.05 28.34
N ASN A 205 -3.49 -5.56 29.48
CA ASN A 205 -3.50 -4.85 30.76
C ASN A 205 -2.08 -4.44 31.25
N ASP A 206 -1.05 -5.08 30.69
CA ASP A 206 0.38 -4.85 30.96
C ASP A 206 0.99 -3.78 30.01
N GLY A 207 0.15 -3.00 29.32
CA GLY A 207 0.58 -1.96 28.37
C GLY A 207 1.07 -2.47 27.02
N ARG A 208 1.45 -3.75 26.92
CA ARG A 208 1.88 -4.39 25.67
C ARG A 208 0.79 -4.39 24.60
N VAL A 209 1.14 -3.97 23.40
CA VAL A 209 0.24 -3.94 22.25
C VAL A 209 0.44 -5.19 21.40
N PHE A 210 -0.67 -5.78 20.95
CA PHE A 210 -0.71 -6.95 20.08
C PHE A 210 -1.40 -6.63 18.77
N VAL A 211 -0.86 -7.17 17.67
CA VAL A 211 -1.46 -7.13 16.35
C VAL A 211 -2.32 -8.37 16.16
N ASN A 212 -3.64 -8.19 16.03
CA ASN A 212 -4.59 -9.29 15.80
C ASN A 212 -5.08 -9.26 14.36
N VAL A 213 -5.18 -10.43 13.74
CA VAL A 213 -5.75 -10.57 12.39
C VAL A 213 -7.26 -10.75 12.50
N ALA A 214 -8.00 -9.75 12.02
CA ALA A 214 -9.46 -9.74 12.01
C ALA A 214 -10.03 -10.60 10.87
N ASP A 215 -9.46 -10.49 9.67
CA ASP A 215 -9.85 -11.27 8.48
C ASP A 215 -8.69 -11.36 7.47
N ILE A 216 -8.79 -12.31 6.55
CA ILE A 216 -7.84 -12.54 5.46
C ILE A 216 -8.63 -12.62 4.15
N ILE A 217 -8.11 -11.96 3.12
CA ILE A 217 -8.73 -11.86 1.79
C ILE A 217 -7.65 -12.16 0.75
N ASP A 218 -7.97 -12.93 -0.29
CA ASP A 218 -7.03 -13.13 -1.40
C ASP A 218 -6.80 -11.80 -2.14
N LEU A 219 -5.55 -11.48 -2.46
CA LEU A 219 -5.21 -10.23 -3.14
C LEU A 219 -5.84 -10.14 -4.54
N LYS A 220 -6.04 -11.30 -5.20
CA LYS A 220 -6.77 -11.39 -6.48
C LYS A 220 -8.20 -10.83 -6.40
N ASP A 221 -8.86 -10.97 -5.25
CA ASP A 221 -10.24 -10.53 -5.04
C ASP A 221 -10.33 -9.04 -4.68
N ALA A 222 -9.20 -8.32 -4.62
CA ALA A 222 -9.15 -6.94 -4.13
C ALA A 222 -10.06 -6.01 -4.94
N PHE A 223 -10.01 -6.09 -6.28
CA PHE A 223 -10.83 -5.26 -7.13
C PHE A 223 -12.31 -5.58 -6.99
N GLU A 224 -12.68 -6.86 -7.02
CA GLU A 224 -14.06 -7.30 -6.88
C GLU A 224 -14.69 -6.82 -5.55
N LYS A 225 -13.93 -6.92 -4.45
CA LYS A 225 -14.45 -6.60 -3.11
C LYS A 225 -14.42 -5.10 -2.78
N PHE A 226 -13.43 -4.37 -3.28
CA PHE A 226 -13.19 -3.00 -2.82
C PHE A 226 -13.36 -1.93 -3.91
N ALA A 227 -13.24 -2.26 -5.20
CA ALA A 227 -13.42 -1.29 -6.28
C ALA A 227 -14.89 -1.25 -6.74
N LYS A 228 -15.53 -0.07 -6.68
CA LYS A 228 -16.95 0.09 -7.08
C LYS A 228 -17.08 0.78 -8.43
N LYS A 229 -16.21 1.75 -8.69
CA LYS A 229 -16.09 2.44 -9.98
C LYS A 229 -14.64 2.60 -10.40
N MET A 230 -14.45 2.61 -11.71
CA MET A 230 -13.21 3.00 -12.37
C MET A 230 -13.45 4.32 -13.10
N THR A 231 -12.56 5.29 -12.89
CA THR A 231 -12.63 6.57 -13.57
C THR A 231 -11.39 6.80 -14.41
N VAL A 232 -11.59 7.01 -15.71
CA VAL A 232 -10.51 7.31 -16.64
C VAL A 232 -10.38 8.83 -16.79
N VAL A 233 -9.19 9.35 -16.54
CA VAL A 233 -8.85 10.77 -16.74
C VAL A 233 -8.44 10.97 -18.19
N VAL A 234 -9.10 11.92 -18.85
CA VAL A 234 -8.93 12.20 -20.28
C VAL A 234 -8.71 13.69 -20.48
N ASP A 235 -7.70 14.06 -21.26
CA ASP A 235 -7.55 15.42 -21.77
C ASP A 235 -8.42 15.60 -23.03
N ILE A 236 -9.17 16.71 -23.09
CA ILE A 236 -10.03 17.03 -24.24
C ILE A 236 -9.25 17.17 -25.56
N ASN A 237 -7.99 17.62 -25.50
CA ASN A 237 -7.14 17.78 -26.68
C ASN A 237 -6.64 16.45 -27.23
N ASP A 238 -6.57 15.43 -26.36
CA ASP A 238 -6.04 14.12 -26.68
C ASP A 238 -7.12 13.11 -27.08
N LEU A 239 -8.40 13.50 -27.09
CA LEU A 239 -9.48 12.58 -27.41
C LEU A 239 -9.67 12.44 -28.92
N ARG A 240 -9.12 11.37 -29.51
CA ARG A 240 -9.30 11.02 -30.93
C ARG A 240 -10.36 9.94 -31.10
N LYS A 241 -10.84 9.80 -32.35
CA LYS A 241 -11.84 8.78 -32.70
C LYS A 241 -11.35 7.34 -32.43
N GLU A 242 -10.08 7.09 -32.68
CA GLU A 242 -9.40 5.82 -32.39
C GLU A 242 -9.48 5.44 -30.92
N ASP A 243 -9.32 6.43 -30.03
CA ASP A 243 -9.38 6.22 -28.58
C ASP A 243 -10.80 5.83 -28.16
N ILE A 244 -11.83 6.45 -28.73
CA ILE A 244 -13.24 6.09 -28.49
C ILE A 244 -13.52 4.65 -28.92
N GLU A 245 -12.98 4.20 -30.05
CA GLU A 245 -13.13 2.82 -30.51
C GLU A 245 -12.38 1.84 -29.59
N PHE A 246 -11.20 2.22 -29.11
CA PHE A 246 -10.48 1.47 -28.09
C PHE A 246 -11.29 1.33 -26.79
N PHE A 247 -11.88 2.42 -26.29
CA PHE A 247 -12.72 2.37 -25.09
C PHE A 247 -13.93 1.45 -25.32
N LYS A 248 -14.58 1.54 -26.48
CA LYS A 248 -15.71 0.67 -26.80
C LYS A 248 -15.30 -0.80 -26.83
N LYS A 249 -14.20 -1.15 -27.49
CA LYS A 249 -13.75 -2.53 -27.60
C LYS A 249 -13.37 -3.13 -26.24
N ASN A 250 -12.57 -2.42 -25.44
CA ASN A 250 -12.03 -2.98 -24.20
C ASN A 250 -13.01 -2.92 -23.01
N PHE A 251 -13.95 -1.96 -22.99
CA PHE A 251 -14.86 -1.76 -21.85
C PHE A 251 -16.31 -2.18 -22.10
N ILE A 252 -16.77 -2.29 -23.36
CA ILE A 252 -18.15 -2.71 -23.64
C ILE A 252 -18.24 -4.22 -23.90
N GLU A 253 -17.20 -4.84 -24.45
CA GLU A 253 -17.18 -6.29 -24.68
C GLU A 253 -16.97 -7.07 -23.37
N ASN A 254 -16.26 -6.49 -22.39
CA ASN A 254 -16.04 -7.07 -21.07
C ASN A 254 -17.18 -6.67 -20.11
N LYS A 255 -18.16 -7.57 -19.94
CA LYS A 255 -19.26 -7.39 -18.99
C LYS A 255 -18.76 -7.58 -17.56
N GLY A 256 -18.58 -6.49 -16.83
CA GLY A 256 -18.39 -6.56 -15.37
C GLY A 256 -19.53 -5.96 -14.58
N GLU A 257 -19.29 -5.77 -13.28
CA GLU A 257 -20.26 -5.17 -12.34
C GLU A 257 -19.89 -3.74 -11.94
N GLN A 258 -18.65 -3.31 -12.18
CA GLN A 258 -18.18 -2.01 -11.71
C GLN A 258 -18.51 -0.90 -12.72
N LYS A 259 -18.78 0.31 -12.21
CA LYS A 259 -19.19 1.45 -13.06
C LYS A 259 -17.98 2.11 -13.71
N LEU A 260 -18.11 2.48 -14.99
CA LEU A 260 -17.12 3.27 -15.71
C LEU A 260 -17.50 4.76 -15.73
N ASN A 261 -16.61 5.60 -15.22
CA ASN A 261 -16.69 7.05 -15.27
C ASN A 261 -15.53 7.61 -16.12
N PHE A 262 -15.73 8.82 -16.63
CA PHE A 262 -14.70 9.61 -17.30
C PHE A 262 -14.55 10.95 -16.59
N TYR A 263 -13.31 11.36 -16.38
CA TYR A 263 -12.96 12.67 -15.84
C TYR A 263 -12.24 13.45 -16.92
N VAL A 264 -12.99 14.29 -17.64
CA VAL A 264 -12.46 15.07 -18.75
C VAL A 264 -11.91 16.38 -18.22
N LYS A 265 -10.63 16.65 -18.48
CA LYS A 265 -9.94 17.90 -18.15
C LYS A 265 -9.76 18.71 -19.42
N ASN A 266 -9.96 20.02 -19.33
CA ASN A 266 -9.55 20.97 -20.35
C ASN A 266 -8.35 21.77 -19.85
N PRO A 267 -7.14 21.56 -20.41
CA PRO A 267 -5.95 22.31 -20.01
C PRO A 267 -6.04 23.82 -20.26
N SER A 268 -6.90 24.25 -21.20
CA SER A 268 -6.95 25.64 -21.64
C SER A 268 -7.61 26.56 -20.61
N ASP A 269 -8.55 26.04 -19.82
CA ASP A 269 -9.32 26.81 -18.84
C ASP A 269 -9.41 26.12 -17.46
N ASN A 270 -8.71 25.00 -17.26
CA ASN A 270 -8.78 24.15 -16.07
C ASN A 270 -10.20 23.67 -15.72
N SER A 271 -11.13 23.71 -16.67
CA SER A 271 -12.48 23.14 -16.47
C SER A 271 -12.41 21.62 -16.45
N THR A 272 -13.29 21.02 -15.64
CA THR A 272 -13.35 19.57 -15.48
C THR A 272 -14.79 19.08 -15.51
N ILE A 273 -15.05 18.00 -16.23
CA ILE A 273 -16.36 17.38 -16.35
C ILE A 273 -16.26 15.91 -15.96
N GLU A 274 -17.09 15.49 -15.01
CA GLU A 274 -17.25 14.07 -14.67
C GLU A 274 -18.46 13.50 -15.44
N LEU A 275 -18.19 12.53 -16.30
CA LEU A 275 -19.19 11.85 -17.11
C LEU A 275 -19.37 10.41 -16.61
N MET A 276 -20.62 9.99 -16.44
CA MET A 276 -20.95 8.61 -16.11
C MET A 276 -21.30 7.84 -17.39
N SER A 277 -20.71 6.67 -17.59
CA SER A 277 -21.15 5.79 -18.67
C SER A 277 -22.52 5.21 -18.35
N MET A 278 -23.51 5.47 -19.19
CA MET A 278 -24.87 4.95 -18.99
C MET A 278 -25.02 3.45 -19.31
N LYS A 279 -24.07 2.87 -20.04
CA LYS A 279 -24.19 1.50 -20.60
C LYS A 279 -23.01 0.58 -20.29
N ALA A 280 -21.85 1.12 -19.90
CA ALA A 280 -20.66 0.30 -19.67
C ALA A 280 -20.52 -0.04 -18.19
N HIS A 281 -20.60 -1.34 -17.90
CA HIS A 281 -20.07 -1.91 -16.68
C HIS A 281 -18.81 -2.69 -17.06
N VAL A 282 -17.75 -2.53 -16.30
CA VAL A 282 -16.43 -3.06 -16.60
C VAL A 282 -16.02 -4.01 -15.49
N GLU A 283 -15.34 -5.09 -15.84
CA GLU A 283 -14.66 -5.95 -14.89
C GLU A 283 -13.26 -5.39 -14.65
N ILE A 284 -13.01 -4.82 -13.47
CA ILE A 284 -11.72 -4.21 -13.17
C ILE A 284 -10.72 -5.34 -12.85
N ASN A 285 -9.72 -5.50 -13.72
CA ASN A 285 -8.63 -6.46 -13.52
C ASN A 285 -7.27 -5.84 -13.87
N GLY A 286 -6.19 -6.56 -13.52
CA GLY A 286 -4.83 -6.13 -13.78
C GLY A 286 -4.52 -5.96 -15.28
N ASP A 287 -5.12 -6.78 -16.14
CA ASP A 287 -4.89 -6.73 -17.59
C ASP A 287 -5.42 -5.43 -18.20
N ILE A 288 -6.62 -5.00 -17.82
CA ILE A 288 -7.19 -3.74 -18.28
C ILE A 288 -6.32 -2.55 -17.84
N LEU A 289 -5.85 -2.55 -16.58
CA LEU A 289 -4.98 -1.48 -16.09
C LEU A 289 -3.61 -1.49 -16.78
N ASN A 290 -3.06 -2.66 -17.10
CA ASN A 290 -1.86 -2.81 -17.92
C ASN A 290 -2.04 -2.17 -19.29
N VAL A 291 -3.12 -2.52 -20.01
CA VAL A 291 -3.38 -1.99 -21.36
C VAL A 291 -3.52 -0.47 -21.34
N ILE A 292 -4.18 0.10 -20.31
CA ILE A 292 -4.30 1.55 -20.19
C ILE A 292 -2.93 2.20 -19.90
N ASN A 293 -2.13 1.57 -19.03
CA ASN A 293 -0.81 2.07 -18.67
C ASN A 293 0.19 2.00 -19.84
N GLU A 294 0.10 0.97 -20.69
CA GLU A 294 0.92 0.85 -21.91
C GLU A 294 0.67 1.99 -22.91
N MET A 295 -0.54 2.55 -22.92
CA MET A 295 -0.82 3.72 -23.75
C MET A 295 -0.14 5.00 -23.25
N GLN A 296 0.26 5.04 -21.97
CA GLN A 296 0.87 6.20 -21.28
C GLN A 296 0.14 7.53 -21.46
N LYS A 297 -1.11 7.47 -21.91
CA LYS A 297 -1.92 8.63 -22.33
C LYS A 297 -3.05 8.91 -21.35
N TYR A 298 -3.53 7.87 -20.67
CA TYR A 298 -4.68 7.95 -19.79
C TYR A 298 -4.29 7.51 -18.39
N GLU A 299 -4.79 8.26 -17.41
CA GLU A 299 -4.65 7.90 -16.01
C GLU A 299 -5.96 7.31 -15.51
N VAL A 300 -5.86 6.42 -14.54
CA VAL A 300 -7.03 5.76 -13.97
C VAL A 300 -6.96 5.86 -12.45
N PHE A 301 -8.09 6.20 -11.86
CA PHE A 301 -8.28 6.06 -10.43
C PHE A 301 -9.53 5.21 -10.13
N LEU A 302 -9.48 4.53 -8.99
CA LEU A 302 -10.48 3.58 -8.50
C LEU A 302 -11.10 4.07 -7.19
N ASN A 303 -12.41 3.87 -7.06
CA ASN A 303 -13.22 3.73 -5.83
C ASN A 303 -14.70 4.03 -6.07
#